data_AF-A0A9D1I668-F1
#
_entry.id   AF-A0A9D1I668-F1
#
_cell.length_a   1.000
_cell.length_b   1.000
_cell.length_c   1.000
_cell.angle_alpha   90.00
_cell.angle_beta   90.00
_cell.angle_gamma   90.00
#
_symmetry.space_group_name_H-M   'P 1'
#
loop_
_entity.id
_entity.type
_entity.pdbx_description
1 polymer ?
#
loop_
_entity_poly.entity_id
_entity_poly.type
_entity_poly.pdbx_seq_one_letter_code
_entity_poly.pdbx_strand_id
1 'polypeptide(L)'
;MNVYDQAHGLAQAIKGSEEFKQFDEARQQLKGNEELSRMVKDFQTKQFELQAKQMSGQQLGPEDMSSVQQLYAILLKDPLAARYMETEMRFSIMMKDVYEIIGEATGLGDMLG
;
A
#
# COMPACT_ATOMS: atom_id res chain seq x y z
N MET A 1 -9.45 -17.68 -25.10
CA MET A 1 -8.74 -16.91 -24.06
C MET A 1 -8.56 -17.83 -22.87
N ASN A 2 -7.33 -18.14 -22.51
CA ASN A 2 -7.01 -18.95 -21.32
C ASN A 2 -6.83 -18.03 -20.09
N VAL A 3 -6.63 -18.62 -18.90
CA VAL A 3 -6.44 -17.86 -17.64
C VAL A 3 -5.22 -16.92 -17.71
N TYR A 4 -4.14 -17.31 -18.39
CA TYR A 4 -2.94 -16.47 -18.53
C TYR A 4 -3.20 -15.26 -19.44
N ASP A 5 -3.96 -15.42 -20.52
CA ASP A 5 -4.37 -14.33 -21.40
C ASP A 5 -5.20 -13.29 -20.61
N GLN A 6 -6.11 -13.76 -19.77
CA GLN A 6 -6.92 -12.89 -18.89
C GLN A 6 -6.07 -12.20 -17.82
N ALA A 7 -5.12 -12.91 -17.20
CA ALA A 7 -4.20 -12.34 -16.23
C ALA A 7 -3.32 -11.24 -16.85
N HIS A 8 -2.84 -11.43 -18.08
CA HIS A 8 -2.16 -10.38 -18.82
C HIS A 8 -3.06 -9.21 -19.14
N GLY A 9 -4.32 -9.45 -19.53
CA GLY A 9 -5.32 -8.41 -19.72
C GLY A 9 -5.55 -7.58 -18.45
N LEU A 10 -5.74 -8.24 -17.31
CA LEU A 10 -5.89 -7.60 -16.00
C LEU A 10 -4.64 -6.78 -15.63
N ALA A 11 -3.44 -7.32 -15.86
CA ALA A 11 -2.20 -6.59 -15.60
C ALA A 11 -2.08 -5.31 -16.43
N GLN A 12 -2.54 -5.32 -17.69
CA GLN A 12 -2.61 -4.12 -18.52
C GLN A 12 -3.68 -3.14 -18.04
N ALA A 13 -4.84 -3.64 -17.63
CA ALA A 13 -5.91 -2.82 -17.07
C ALA A 13 -5.47 -2.11 -15.77
N ILE A 14 -4.81 -2.82 -14.86
CA ILE A 14 -4.23 -2.26 -13.63
C ILE A 14 -3.22 -1.16 -13.97
N LYS A 15 -2.27 -1.43 -14.89
CA LYS A 15 -1.30 -0.41 -15.33
C LYS A 15 -1.96 0.80 -16.00
N GLY A 16 -3.10 0.57 -16.65
CA GLY A 16 -3.89 1.60 -17.32
C GLY A 16 -4.80 2.39 -16.39
N SER A 17 -5.03 1.92 -15.17
CA SER A 17 -5.94 2.55 -14.21
C SER A 17 -5.40 3.89 -13.74
N GLU A 18 -6.32 4.78 -13.38
CA GLU A 18 -5.98 6.10 -12.89
C GLU A 18 -5.30 6.01 -11.52
N GLU A 19 -5.75 5.07 -10.68
CA GLU A 19 -5.21 4.77 -9.37
C GLU A 19 -3.72 4.40 -9.47
N PHE A 20 -3.35 3.49 -10.39
CA PHE A 20 -1.96 3.10 -10.55
C PHE A 20 -1.11 4.22 -11.14
N LYS A 21 -1.62 4.95 -12.14
CA LYS A 21 -0.88 6.05 -12.78
C LYS A 21 -0.57 7.17 -11.79
N GLN A 22 -1.57 7.58 -11.00
CA GLN A 22 -1.39 8.62 -9.98
C GLN A 22 -0.42 8.18 -8.89
N PHE A 23 -0.53 6.92 -8.44
CA PHE A 23 0.41 6.33 -7.49
C PHE A 23 1.84 6.28 -8.05
N ASP A 24 2.03 5.81 -9.28
CA ASP A 24 3.36 5.70 -9.88
C ASP A 24 3.99 7.09 -10.10
N GLU A 25 3.20 8.08 -10.51
CA GLU A 25 3.66 9.47 -10.64
C GLU A 25 4.15 10.02 -9.29
N ALA A 26 3.34 9.91 -8.23
CA ALA A 26 3.71 10.37 -6.90
C ALA A 26 4.95 9.61 -6.36
N ARG A 27 5.03 8.31 -6.64
CA ARG A 27 6.18 7.47 -6.29
C ARG A 27 7.46 7.90 -7.00
N GLN A 28 7.38 8.25 -8.28
CA GLN A 28 8.54 8.75 -9.04
C GLN A 28 9.00 10.11 -8.53
N GLN A 29 8.07 11.02 -8.21
CA GLN A 29 8.38 12.32 -7.62
C GLN A 29 9.04 12.15 -6.24
N LEU A 30 8.51 11.26 -5.40
CA LEU A 30 9.06 10.94 -4.08
C LEU A 30 10.50 10.41 -4.17
N LYS A 31 10.80 9.54 -5.15
CA LYS A 31 12.16 9.04 -5.38
C LYS A 31 13.17 10.14 -5.71
N GLY A 32 12.72 11.27 -6.26
CA GLY A 32 13.56 12.44 -6.51
C GLY A 32 13.94 13.20 -5.23
N ASN A 33 13.26 12.95 -4.11
CA ASN A 33 13.57 13.53 -2.81
C ASN A 33 14.07 12.43 -1.85
N GLU A 34 15.39 12.29 -1.74
CA GLU A 34 16.01 11.22 -0.93
C GLU A 34 15.61 11.26 0.55
N GLU A 35 15.50 12.44 1.14
CA GLU A 35 15.13 12.59 2.55
C GLU A 35 13.71 12.11 2.79
N LEU A 36 12.77 12.60 1.98
CA LEU A 36 11.37 12.23 2.09
C LEU A 36 11.15 10.75 1.77
N SER A 37 11.86 10.23 0.76
CA SER A 37 11.82 8.81 0.42
C SER A 37 12.35 7.93 1.56
N ARG A 38 13.37 8.37 2.31
CA ARG A 38 13.85 7.66 3.51
C ARG A 38 12.78 7.66 4.59
N MET A 39 12.15 8.80 4.87
CA MET A 39 11.10 8.91 5.88
C MET A 39 9.87 8.05 5.58
N VAL A 40 9.41 8.04 4.32
CA VAL A 40 8.29 7.18 3.88
C VAL A 40 8.66 5.70 4.03
N LYS A 41 9.88 5.32 3.66
CA LYS A 41 10.36 3.94 3.82
C LYS A 41 10.39 3.51 5.29
N ASP A 42 10.90 4.36 6.17
CA ASP A 42 10.90 4.12 7.62
C ASP A 42 9.47 3.94 8.15
N PHE A 43 8.52 4.74 7.67
CA PHE A 43 7.11 4.60 8.01
C PHE A 43 6.55 3.23 7.58
N GLN A 44 6.77 2.84 6.32
CA GLN A 44 6.31 1.55 5.79
C GLN A 44 6.91 0.36 6.55
N THR A 45 8.21 0.41 6.87
CA THR A 45 8.86 -0.63 7.66
C THR A 45 8.26 -0.75 9.05
N LYS A 46 8.07 0.36 9.77
CA LYS A 46 7.46 0.34 11.11
C LYS A 46 6.00 -0.11 11.08
N GLN A 47 5.24 0.30 10.06
CA GLN A 47 3.87 -0.15 9.86
C GLN A 47 3.80 -1.67 9.64
N PHE A 48 4.69 -2.21 8.82
CA PHE A 48 4.77 -3.65 8.58
C PHE A 48 5.17 -4.43 9.83
N GLU A 49 6.16 -3.96 10.58
CA GLU A 49 6.55 -4.55 11.87
C GLU A 49 5.37 -4.56 12.86
N LEU A 50 4.60 -3.47 12.92
CA LEU A 50 3.41 -3.38 13.77
C LEU A 50 2.36 -4.43 13.37
N GLN A 51 2.08 -4.57 12.08
CA GLN A 51 1.15 -5.59 11.56
C GLN A 51 1.65 -7.01 11.86
N ALA A 52 2.93 -7.28 11.66
CA ALA A 52 3.53 -8.59 11.94
C ALA A 52 3.46 -8.96 13.43
N LYS A 53 3.72 -8.01 14.33
CA LYS A 53 3.54 -8.20 15.78
C LYS A 53 2.08 -8.51 16.12
N GLN A 54 1.13 -7.78 15.51
CA GLN A 54 -0.30 -8.03 15.72
C GLN A 54 -0.72 -9.43 15.24
N MET A 55 -0.27 -9.86 14.07
CA MET A 55 -0.57 -11.19 13.51
C MET A 55 0.05 -12.34 14.32
N SER A 56 1.23 -12.12 14.90
CA SER A 56 1.91 -13.11 15.75
C SER A 56 1.35 -13.18 17.18
N GLY A 57 0.33 -12.38 17.50
CA GLY A 57 -0.27 -12.31 18.84
C GLY A 57 0.61 -11.65 19.88
N GLN A 58 1.67 -10.93 19.46
CA GLN A 58 2.50 -10.16 20.38
C GLN A 58 1.75 -8.91 20.86
N GLN A 59 1.95 -8.55 22.13
CA GLN A 59 1.40 -7.32 22.68
C GLN A 59 2.06 -6.11 22.03
N LEU A 60 1.25 -5.30 21.35
CA LEU A 60 1.67 -3.99 20.86
C LEU A 60 1.75 -3.03 22.05
N GLY A 61 2.92 -2.42 22.25
CA GLY A 61 3.09 -1.36 23.23
C GLY A 61 2.45 -0.05 22.76
N PRO A 62 1.98 0.82 23.67
CA PRO A 62 1.50 2.17 23.32
C PRO A 62 2.55 3.00 22.57
N GLU A 63 3.83 2.77 22.86
CA GLU A 63 4.96 3.46 22.21
C GLU A 63 5.13 3.06 20.74
N ASP A 64 4.90 1.79 20.40
CA ASP A 64 4.99 1.29 19.01
C ASP A 64 3.96 2.02 18.13
N MET A 65 2.69 2.06 18.57
CA MET A 65 1.63 2.77 17.86
C MET A 65 1.88 4.28 17.78
N SER A 66 2.29 4.89 18.89
CA SER A 66 2.58 6.34 18.95
C SER A 66 3.69 6.73 17.96
N SER A 67 4.75 5.93 17.84
CA SER A 67 5.86 6.22 16.94
C SER A 67 5.45 6.24 15.46
N VAL A 68 4.60 5.29 15.05
CA VAL A 68 4.07 5.22 13.68
C VAL A 68 3.13 6.39 13.40
N GLN A 69 2.25 6.73 14.35
CA GLN A 69 1.32 7.86 14.22
C GLN A 69 2.04 9.21 14.11
N GLN A 70 3.09 9.42 14.90
CA GLN A 70 3.89 10.65 14.84
C GLN A 70 4.60 10.79 13.49
N LEU A 71 5.20 9.71 12.99
CA LEU A 71 5.89 9.72 11.71
C LEU A 71 4.90 9.99 10.56
N TYR A 72 3.72 9.37 10.61
CA TYR A 72 2.63 9.66 9.67
C TYR A 72 2.22 11.14 9.70
N ALA A 73 2.02 11.71 10.89
CA ALA A 73 1.65 13.11 11.04
C ALA A 73 2.73 14.08 10.54
N ILE A 74 4.01 13.71 10.62
CA ILE A 74 5.11 14.49 10.05
C ILE A 74 5.07 14.42 8.51
N LEU A 75 4.91 13.21 7.96
CA LEU A 75 4.87 12.98 6.51
C LEU A 75 3.70 13.72 5.85
N LEU A 76 2.53 13.80 6.51
CA LEU A 76 1.38 14.55 6.00
C LEU A 76 1.60 16.07 5.91
N LYS A 77 2.65 16.63 6.54
CA LYS A 77 2.97 18.06 6.41
C LYS A 77 3.66 18.37 5.08
N ASP A 78 4.29 17.38 4.46
CA ASP A 78 4.91 17.53 3.15
C ASP A 78 3.89 17.17 2.06
N PRO A 79 3.57 18.08 1.12
CA PRO A 79 2.56 17.82 0.09
C PRO A 79 2.88 16.62 -0.81
N LEU A 80 4.17 16.34 -1.06
CA LEU A 80 4.58 15.22 -1.90
C LEU A 80 4.39 13.88 -1.16
N ALA A 81 4.75 13.81 0.12
CA ALA A 81 4.49 12.61 0.92
C ALA A 81 3.00 12.39 1.16
N ALA A 82 2.23 13.46 1.45
CA ALA A 82 0.79 13.38 1.58
C ALA A 82 0.13 12.84 0.29
N ARG A 83 0.52 13.36 -0.88
CA ARG A 83 0.04 12.88 -2.18
C ARG A 83 0.43 11.43 -2.42
N TYR A 84 1.66 11.03 -2.09
CA TYR A 84 2.10 9.63 -2.20
C TYR A 84 1.23 8.71 -1.34
N MET A 85 1.00 9.06 -0.07
CA MET A 85 0.20 8.26 0.86
C MET A 85 -1.27 8.13 0.42
N GLU A 86 -1.86 9.22 -0.05
CA GLU A 86 -3.24 9.22 -0.56
C GLU A 86 -3.38 8.32 -1.79
N THR A 87 -2.48 8.47 -2.76
CA THR A 87 -2.51 7.67 -3.99
C THR A 87 -2.20 6.20 -3.74
N GLU A 88 -1.28 5.91 -2.81
CA GLU A 88 -0.99 4.54 -2.34
C GLU A 88 -2.22 3.90 -1.68
N MET A 89 -2.94 4.63 -0.82
CA MET A 89 -4.17 4.15 -0.18
C MET A 89 -5.24 3.81 -1.23
N ARG A 90 -5.49 4.72 -2.18
CA ARG A 90 -6.49 4.50 -3.24
C ARG A 90 -6.14 3.29 -4.11
N PHE A 91 -4.87 3.16 -4.49
CA PHE A 91 -4.40 2.01 -5.26
C PHE A 91 -4.51 0.71 -4.45
N SER A 92 -4.20 0.74 -3.16
CA SER A 92 -4.31 -0.42 -2.26
C SER A 92 -5.75 -0.93 -2.14
N ILE A 93 -6.73 -0.02 -2.00
CA ILE A 93 -8.16 -0.37 -1.96
C ILE A 93 -8.58 -1.07 -3.27
N MET A 94 -8.27 -0.47 -4.42
CA MET A 94 -8.57 -1.07 -5.72
C MET A 94 -7.94 -2.47 -5.85
N MET A 95 -6.69 -2.64 -5.42
CA MET A 95 -6.01 -3.93 -5.48
C MET A 95 -6.59 -4.96 -4.51
N LYS A 96 -7.05 -4.54 -3.32
CA LYS A 96 -7.76 -5.41 -2.38
C LYS A 96 -9.01 -5.99 -3.06
N ASP A 97 -9.85 -5.15 -3.66
CA ASP A 97 -11.05 -5.59 -4.37
C ASP A 97 -10.72 -6.57 -5.52
N VAL A 98 -9.65 -6.30 -6.27
CA VAL A 98 -9.17 -7.21 -7.33
C VAL A 98 -8.73 -8.56 -6.76
N TYR A 99 -8.02 -8.58 -5.63
CA TYR A 99 -7.59 -9.82 -4.99
C TYR A 99 -8.77 -10.62 -4.44
N GLU A 100 -9.79 -9.97 -3.87
CA GLU A 100 -11.01 -10.62 -3.42
C GLU A 100 -11.73 -11.31 -4.58
N ILE A 101 -11.95 -10.60 -5.71
CA ILE A 101 -12.58 -11.17 -6.92
C ILE A 101 -11.81 -12.40 -7.44
N ILE A 102 -10.48 -12.36 -7.43
CA ILE A 102 -9.66 -13.50 -7.86
C ILE A 102 -9.75 -14.65 -6.83
N GLY A 103 -9.72 -14.33 -5.54
CA GLY A 103 -9.77 -15.29 -4.45
C GLY A 103 -11.07 -16.07 -4.41
N GLU A 104 -12.20 -15.43 -4.70
CA GLU A 104 -13.53 -16.07 -4.84
C GLU A 104 -13.51 -17.26 -5.79
N ALA A 105 -12.78 -17.17 -6.91
CA ALA A 105 -12.69 -18.25 -7.89
C ALA A 105 -12.04 -19.54 -7.34
N THR A 106 -11.28 -19.43 -6.25
CA THR A 106 -10.58 -20.54 -5.59
C THR A 106 -11.18 -20.92 -4.23
N GLY A 107 -12.23 -20.23 -3.76
CA GLY A 107 -12.76 -20.37 -2.41
C GLY A 107 -11.84 -19.83 -1.32
N LEU A 108 -10.86 -18.98 -1.68
CA LEU A 108 -9.90 -18.34 -0.78
C LEU A 108 -10.21 -16.86 -0.52
N GLY A 109 -11.31 -16.33 -1.06
CA GLY A 109 -11.70 -14.92 -0.91
C GLY A 109 -11.75 -14.46 0.56
N ASP A 110 -12.23 -15.32 1.46
CA ASP A 110 -12.35 -15.01 2.89
C ASP A 110 -11.02 -14.99 3.67
N MET A 111 -9.92 -15.51 3.09
CA MET A 111 -8.61 -15.58 3.78
C MET A 111 -7.74 -14.33 3.61
N LEU A 112 -8.11 -13.43 2.68
CA LEU A 112 -7.35 -12.22 2.35
C LEU A 112 -8.00 -10.93 2.90
N GLY A 113 -9.14 -11.06 3.59
CA GLY A 113 -9.97 -9.98 4.12
C GLY A 113 -9.43 -9.31 5.37
#